data_AF-A0A357BGT6-F1
#
_entry.id   AF-A0A357BGT6-F1
#
_cell.length_a   1.000
_cell.length_b   1.000
_cell.length_c   1.000
_cell.angle_alpha   90.00
_cell.angle_beta   90.00
_cell.angle_gamma   90.00
#
_symmetry.space_group_name_H-M   'P 1'
#
loop_
_entity.id
_entity.type
_entity.pdbx_description
1 polymer ?
#
loop_
_entity_poly.entity_id
_entity_poly.type
_entity_poly.pdbx_seq_one_letter_code
_entity_poly.pdbx_strand_id
1 'polypeptide(L)'
;MHANDQLLARMRMRSHGTLLCAGLDPDLKKLPPEVIKKSGTDEEKVLKFLQGAVDATGTHVCAYKAQKAFFDLLPGGHDVLKEIVRYIHQTQPGAPIIIDCKIGDIDNTMAASSALFPKQKK
;
A
#
# COMPACT_ATOMS: atom_id res chain seq x y z
N MET A 1 5.23 -12.92 -0.10
CA MET A 1 3.82 -13.25 -0.40
C MET A 1 3.51 -14.58 0.26
N HIS A 2 2.70 -14.57 1.31
CA HIS A 2 2.27 -15.80 1.98
C HIS A 2 1.35 -16.59 1.04
N ALA A 3 1.25 -17.91 1.21
CA ALA A 3 0.37 -18.74 0.36
C ALA A 3 -1.09 -18.23 0.34
N ASN A 4 -1.54 -17.62 1.45
CA ASN A 4 -2.87 -17.01 1.57
C ASN A 4 -3.05 -15.78 0.68
N ASP A 5 -2.02 -14.95 0.47
CA ASP A 5 -2.14 -13.73 -0.33
C ASP A 5 -2.44 -14.05 -1.81
N GLN A 6 -1.83 -15.13 -2.33
CA GLN A 6 -2.10 -15.60 -3.70
C GLN A 6 -3.53 -16.11 -3.85
N LEU A 7 -4.06 -16.78 -2.81
CA LEU A 7 -5.44 -17.26 -2.79
C LEU A 7 -6.42 -16.08 -2.75
N LEU A 8 -6.16 -15.09 -1.90
CA LEU A 8 -6.96 -13.87 -1.80
C LEU A 8 -6.97 -13.10 -3.12
N ALA A 9 -5.82 -12.92 -3.76
CA ALA A 9 -5.73 -12.30 -5.09
C ALA A 9 -6.61 -13.03 -6.10
N ARG A 10 -6.49 -14.37 -6.20
CA ARG A 10 -7.28 -15.18 -7.13
C ARG A 10 -8.77 -15.12 -6.85
N MET A 11 -9.18 -15.17 -5.59
CA MET A 11 -10.58 -15.03 -5.18
C MET A 11 -11.14 -13.67 -5.60
N ARG A 12 -10.38 -12.59 -5.36
CA ARG A 12 -10.78 -11.23 -5.71
C ARG A 12 -10.82 -11.01 -7.21
N MET A 13 -9.85 -11.54 -7.97
CA MET A 13 -9.86 -11.51 -9.44
C MET A 13 -11.14 -12.11 -10.00
N ARG A 14 -11.59 -13.25 -9.45
CA ARG A 14 -12.82 -13.91 -9.88
C ARG A 14 -14.07 -13.14 -9.48
N SER A 15 -14.15 -12.66 -8.24
CA SER A 15 -15.36 -11.97 -7.76
C SER A 15 -15.56 -10.59 -8.37
N HIS A 16 -14.47 -9.88 -8.69
CA HIS A 16 -14.50 -8.53 -9.29
C HIS A 16 -14.27 -8.55 -10.81
N GLY A 17 -13.99 -9.71 -11.41
CA GLY A 17 -13.77 -9.84 -12.85
C GLY A 17 -12.58 -9.03 -13.38
N THR A 18 -11.53 -8.87 -12.56
CA THR A 18 -10.42 -7.94 -12.83
C THR A 18 -9.06 -8.57 -12.55
N LEU A 19 -8.04 -8.18 -13.32
CA LEU A 19 -6.63 -8.46 -13.05
C LEU A 19 -5.86 -7.21 -12.61
N LEU A 20 -6.57 -6.08 -12.43
CA LEU A 20 -5.96 -4.79 -12.16
C LEU A 20 -5.37 -4.76 -10.75
N CYS A 21 -4.07 -4.43 -10.68
CA CYS A 21 -3.39 -4.08 -9.44
C CYS A 21 -3.13 -2.55 -9.43
N ALA A 22 -3.74 -1.84 -8.49
CA ALA A 22 -3.57 -0.39 -8.38
C ALA A 22 -2.28 -0.03 -7.64
N GLY A 23 -1.50 0.90 -8.21
CA GLY A 23 -0.32 1.48 -7.56
C GLY A 23 -0.69 2.56 -6.54
N LEU A 24 0.00 2.58 -5.41
CA LEU A 24 -0.13 3.59 -4.36
C LEU A 24 1.22 4.29 -4.19
N ASP A 25 1.43 5.31 -5.03
CA ASP A 25 2.72 5.96 -5.26
C ASP A 25 2.58 7.48 -5.00
N PRO A 26 2.60 7.94 -3.74
CA PRO A 26 2.29 9.33 -3.37
C PRO A 26 3.44 10.30 -3.71
N ASP A 27 3.62 10.58 -4.99
CA ASP A 27 4.54 11.62 -5.46
C ASP A 27 3.96 13.01 -5.14
N LEU A 28 4.54 13.70 -4.14
CA LEU A 28 4.12 15.04 -3.72
C LEU A 28 4.07 16.04 -4.88
N LYS A 29 4.92 15.87 -5.92
CA LYS A 29 4.95 16.76 -7.09
C LYS A 29 3.77 16.54 -8.04
N LYS A 30 3.11 15.38 -7.95
CA LYS A 30 1.98 14.98 -8.79
C LYS A 30 0.66 14.94 -8.03
N LEU A 31 0.66 15.26 -6.73
CA LEU A 31 -0.57 15.38 -5.97
C LEU A 31 -1.43 16.50 -6.55
N PRO A 32 -2.76 16.32 -6.62
CA PRO A 32 -3.66 17.37 -7.06
C PRO A 32 -3.51 18.65 -6.21
N PRO A 33 -3.57 19.85 -6.80
CA PRO A 33 -3.43 21.10 -6.07
C PRO A 33 -4.44 21.23 -4.91
N GLU A 34 -5.63 20.64 -5.04
CA GLU A 34 -6.66 20.64 -4.01
C GLU A 34 -6.27 19.82 -2.78
N VAL A 35 -5.36 18.86 -2.93
CA VAL A 35 -4.78 18.08 -1.82
C VAL A 35 -3.68 18.90 -1.14
N ILE A 36 -2.76 19.48 -1.93
CA ILE A 36 -1.61 20.23 -1.41
C ILE A 36 -2.05 21.45 -0.60
N LYS A 37 -3.09 22.16 -1.07
CA LYS A 37 -3.64 23.37 -0.44
C LYS A 37 -4.41 23.12 0.86
N LYS A 38 -4.73 21.87 1.21
CA LYS A 38 -5.39 21.56 2.48
C LYS A 38 -4.45 21.83 3.66
N SER A 39 -5.01 22.25 4.79
CA SER A 39 -4.28 22.34 6.06
C SER A 39 -3.86 20.96 6.56
N GLY A 40 -2.75 20.89 7.29
CA GLY A 40 -2.18 19.66 7.84
C GLY A 40 -0.75 19.40 7.32
N THR A 41 -0.13 18.34 7.84
CA THR A 41 1.19 17.89 7.38
C THR A 41 1.09 17.17 6.03
N ASP A 42 2.22 17.00 5.34
CA ASP A 42 2.24 16.29 4.05
C ASP A 42 1.84 14.81 4.24
N GLU A 43 2.19 14.19 5.37
CA GLU A 43 1.77 12.84 5.74
C GLU A 43 0.24 12.73 5.85
N GLU A 44 -0.42 13.68 6.52
CA GLU A 44 -1.88 13.69 6.66
C GLU A 44 -2.58 13.86 5.31
N LYS A 45 -2.03 14.71 4.44
CA LYS A 45 -2.56 14.95 3.09
C LYS A 45 -2.39 13.70 2.22
N VAL A 46 -1.21 13.09 2.24
CA VAL A 46 -0.91 11.85 1.52
C VAL A 46 -1.81 10.72 1.99
N LEU A 47 -1.95 10.50 3.30
CA LEU A 47 -2.80 9.43 3.83
C LEU A 47 -4.25 9.60 3.38
N LYS A 48 -4.82 10.80 3.50
CA LYS A 48 -6.19 11.09 3.05
C LYS A 48 -6.36 10.89 1.55
N PHE A 49 -5.36 11.28 0.74
CA PHE A 49 -5.39 11.06 -0.70
C PHE A 49 -5.38 9.56 -1.04
N LEU A 50 -4.51 8.78 -0.42
CA LEU A 50 -4.43 7.34 -0.63
C LEU A 50 -5.72 6.62 -0.17
N GLN A 51 -6.31 7.03 0.95
CA GLN A 51 -7.61 6.51 1.41
C GLN A 51 -8.71 6.76 0.37
N GLY A 52 -8.81 7.98 -0.14
CA GLY A 52 -9.77 8.30 -1.20
C GLY A 52 -9.53 7.52 -2.50
N ALA A 53 -8.28 7.27 -2.87
CA ALA A 53 -7.94 6.41 -4.00
C ALA A 53 -8.38 4.95 -3.77
N VAL A 54 -8.17 4.41 -2.57
CA VAL A 54 -8.61 3.07 -2.18
C VAL A 54 -10.13 2.96 -2.23
N ASP A 55 -10.85 3.95 -1.70
CA ASP A 55 -12.32 3.98 -1.73
C ASP A 55 -12.88 4.02 -3.15
N ALA A 56 -12.29 4.85 -4.02
CA ALA A 56 -12.72 4.98 -5.40
C ALA A 56 -12.40 3.74 -6.27
N THR A 57 -11.35 3.00 -5.94
CA THR A 57 -10.83 1.92 -6.79
C THR A 57 -11.12 0.51 -6.28
N GLY A 58 -11.54 0.35 -5.02
CA GLY A 58 -11.67 -0.96 -4.35
C GLY A 58 -12.48 -2.02 -5.11
N THR A 59 -13.60 -1.64 -5.73
CA THR A 59 -14.46 -2.55 -6.50
C THR A 59 -13.91 -2.90 -7.89
N HIS A 60 -12.84 -2.26 -8.33
CA HIS A 60 -12.27 -2.40 -9.67
C HIS A 60 -10.91 -3.12 -9.68
N VAL A 61 -10.33 -3.40 -8.51
CA VAL A 61 -8.98 -3.96 -8.37
C VAL A 61 -8.98 -5.30 -7.64
N CYS A 62 -8.03 -6.15 -8.01
CA CYS A 62 -7.77 -7.40 -7.30
C CYS A 62 -6.68 -7.29 -6.24
N ALA A 63 -5.86 -6.23 -6.28
CA ALA A 63 -4.74 -6.02 -5.36
C ALA A 63 -4.28 -4.55 -5.37
N TYR A 64 -3.52 -4.18 -4.35
CA TYR A 64 -2.77 -2.92 -4.31
C TYR A 64 -1.27 -3.16 -4.28
N LYS A 65 -0.50 -2.21 -4.80
CA LYS A 65 0.96 -2.20 -4.71
C LYS A 65 1.46 -0.83 -4.24
N ALA A 66 2.02 -0.77 -3.04
CA ALA A 66 2.61 0.46 -2.50
C ALA A 66 4.10 0.53 -2.83
N GLN A 67 4.55 1.57 -3.53
CA GLN A 67 5.98 1.78 -3.82
C GLN A 67 6.66 2.47 -2.64
N LYS A 68 7.42 1.70 -1.85
CA LYS A 68 8.02 2.16 -0.58
C LYS A 68 8.88 3.41 -0.73
N ALA A 69 9.58 3.54 -1.86
CA ALA A 69 10.46 4.68 -2.13
C ALA A 69 9.77 6.05 -2.01
N PHE A 70 8.47 6.17 -2.35
CA PHE A 70 7.73 7.43 -2.19
C PHE A 70 7.40 7.73 -0.73
N PHE A 71 7.15 6.70 0.07
CA PHE A 71 6.92 6.86 1.51
C PHE A 71 8.21 7.26 2.22
N ASP A 72 9.36 6.70 1.84
CA ASP A 72 10.65 7.02 2.46
C ASP A 72 11.08 8.50 2.29
N LEU A 73 10.47 9.23 1.36
CA LEU A 73 10.70 10.67 1.18
C LEU A 73 9.97 11.53 2.22
N LEU A 74 9.00 10.97 2.94
CA LEU A 74 8.24 11.67 3.98
C LEU A 74 8.89 11.42 5.35
N PRO A 75 9.04 12.45 6.21
CA PRO A 75 9.56 12.28 7.56
C PRO A 75 8.80 11.21 8.38
N GLY A 76 7.47 11.19 8.30
CA GLY A 76 6.60 10.17 8.92
C GLY A 76 6.14 9.05 7.98
N GLY A 77 6.80 8.83 6.84
CA GLY A 77 6.27 7.99 5.76
C GLY A 77 6.06 6.52 6.11
N HIS A 78 6.88 5.96 7.01
CA HIS A 78 6.69 4.58 7.47
C HIS A 78 5.39 4.42 8.27
N ASP A 79 4.97 5.44 9.02
CA ASP A 79 3.68 5.43 9.70
C ASP A 79 2.53 5.54 8.70
N VAL A 80 2.65 6.42 7.69
CA VAL A 80 1.68 6.50 6.59
C VAL A 80 1.53 5.17 5.86
N LEU A 81 2.62 4.46 5.60
CA LEU A 81 2.61 3.14 4.96
C LEU A 81 1.87 2.09 5.82
N LYS A 82 2.14 2.05 7.12
CA LYS A 82 1.43 1.15 8.05
C LYS A 82 -0.06 1.47 8.10
N GLU A 83 -0.40 2.76 8.13
CA GLU A 83 -1.77 3.24 8.18
C GLU A 83 -2.57 2.89 6.92
N ILE A 84 -1.99 3.06 5.73
CA ILE A 84 -2.68 2.69 4.49
C ILE A 84 -2.84 1.18 4.34
N VAL A 85 -1.85 0.38 4.76
CA VAL A 85 -1.98 -1.09 4.82
C VAL A 85 -3.14 -1.48 5.73
N ARG A 86 -3.21 -0.90 6.94
CA ARG A 86 -4.29 -1.16 7.89
C ARG A 86 -5.65 -0.77 7.31
N TYR A 87 -5.73 0.39 6.68
CA TYR A 87 -6.94 0.90 6.05
C TYR A 87 -7.45 -0.04 4.95
N ILE A 88 -6.58 -0.51 4.05
CA ILE A 88 -6.94 -1.45 2.98
C ILE A 88 -7.47 -2.77 3.55
N HIS A 89 -6.84 -3.31 4.59
CA HIS A 89 -7.35 -4.53 5.23
C HIS A 89 -8.74 -4.34 5.87
N GLN A 90 -9.05 -3.13 6.37
CA GLN A 90 -10.32 -2.80 6.99
C GLN A 90 -11.43 -2.53 5.96
N THR A 91 -11.14 -1.76 4.91
CA THR A 91 -12.15 -1.29 3.95
C THR A 91 -12.28 -2.19 2.73
N GLN A 92 -11.22 -2.94 2.38
CA GLN A 92 -11.15 -3.81 1.22
C GLN A 92 -10.77 -5.24 1.64
N PRO A 93 -11.59 -5.93 2.45
CA PRO A 93 -11.27 -7.28 2.93
C PRO A 93 -10.97 -8.22 1.76
N GLY A 94 -9.86 -8.94 1.86
CA GLY A 94 -9.38 -9.84 0.81
C GLY A 94 -8.66 -9.17 -0.36
N ALA A 95 -8.42 -7.86 -0.36
CA ALA A 95 -7.42 -7.24 -1.24
C ALA A 95 -6.04 -7.47 -0.61
N PRO A 96 -5.15 -8.24 -1.24
CA PRO A 96 -3.75 -8.23 -0.85
C PRO A 96 -3.11 -6.89 -1.20
N ILE A 97 -2.19 -6.45 -0.35
CA ILE A 97 -1.30 -5.32 -0.62
C ILE A 97 0.15 -5.81 -0.71
N ILE A 98 0.82 -5.43 -1.79
CA ILE A 98 2.22 -5.73 -2.04
C ILE A 98 3.04 -4.47 -1.73
N ILE A 99 4.04 -4.58 -0.86
CA ILE A 99 4.98 -3.49 -0.67
C ILE A 99 6.14 -3.70 -1.64
N ASP A 100 6.19 -2.87 -2.68
CA ASP A 100 7.26 -2.85 -3.68
C ASP A 100 8.43 -2.06 -3.08
N CYS A 101 9.44 -2.79 -2.64
CA CYS A 101 10.61 -2.22 -1.98
C CYS A 101 11.90 -2.40 -2.78
N LYS A 102 11.87 -3.23 -3.84
CA LYS A 102 13.04 -3.61 -4.66
C LYS A 102 14.29 -3.93 -3.83
N ILE A 103 14.12 -4.69 -2.74
CA ILE A 103 15.22 -5.02 -1.82
C ILE A 103 16.04 -6.13 -2.45
N GLY A 104 17.30 -5.83 -2.77
CA GLY A 104 18.30 -6.80 -3.18
C GLY A 104 19.63 -6.46 -2.53
N ASP A 105 20.09 -7.32 -1.62
CA ASP A 105 21.29 -7.12 -0.81
C ASP A 105 21.85 -8.51 -0.37
N ILE A 106 22.98 -8.55 0.33
CA ILE A 106 23.57 -9.78 0.88
C ILE A 106 22.72 -10.33 2.05
N ASP A 107 22.88 -11.62 2.37
CA ASP A 107 21.98 -12.39 3.26
C ASP A 107 21.64 -11.70 4.60
N ASN A 108 22.63 -11.11 5.26
CA ASN A 108 22.43 -10.43 6.55
C ASN A 108 21.52 -9.19 6.43
N THR A 109 21.68 -8.42 5.35
CA THR A 109 20.86 -7.23 5.08
C THR A 109 19.46 -7.61 4.60
N MET A 110 19.34 -8.72 3.86
CA MET A 110 18.04 -9.30 3.50
C MET A 110 17.25 -9.75 4.74
N ALA A 111 17.93 -10.29 5.76
CA ALA A 111 17.28 -10.65 7.02
C ALA A 111 16.70 -9.43 7.75
N ALA A 112 17.40 -8.29 7.79
CA ALA A 112 16.88 -7.05 8.40
C ALA A 112 15.59 -6.56 7.72
N SER A 113 15.49 -6.74 6.40
CA SER A 113 14.31 -6.36 5.61
C SER A 113 13.05 -7.17 5.94
N SER A 114 13.20 -8.36 6.55
CA SER A 114 12.06 -9.17 7.00
C SER A 114 11.23 -8.51 8.10
N ALA A 115 11.80 -7.52 8.81
CA ALA A 115 11.08 -6.74 9.82
C ALA A 115 9.87 -5.96 9.24
N LEU A 116 9.88 -5.68 7.93
CA LEU A 116 8.75 -5.07 7.23
C LEU A 116 7.54 -6.01 7.13
N PHE A 117 7.76 -7.33 7.25
CA PHE A 117 6.73 -8.36 7.14
C PHE A 117 6.67 -9.18 8.43
N PRO A 118 6.18 -8.60 9.54
CA PRO A 118 6.08 -9.31 10.81
C PRO A 118 5.23 -10.57 10.65
N LYS A 119 5.73 -11.71 11.15
CA LYS A 119 4.98 -12.97 11.14
C LYS A 119 3.67 -12.76 11.90
N GLN A 120 2.54 -12.97 11.23
CA GLN A 120 1.26 -13.03 11.93
C GLN A 120 1.31 -14.20 12.92
N LYS A 121 0.89 -13.95 14.17
CA LYS A 121 0.74 -15.02 15.16
C LYS A 121 -0.32 -15.99 14.64
N LYS A 122 0.01 -17.28 14.65
CA LYS A 122 -0.92 -18.37 14.33
C LYS A 122 -2.12 -18.34 15.26
#